data_AF-A0A965JZL7-F1
#
_entry.id   AF-A0A965JZL7-F1
#
_cell.length_a   1.000
_cell.length_b   1.000
_cell.length_c   1.000
_cell.angle_alpha   90.00
_cell.angle_beta   90.00
_cell.angle_gamma   90.00
#
_symmetry.space_group_name_H-M   'P 1'
#
loop_
_entity.id
_entity.type
_entity.pdbx_description
1 polymer ?
#
loop_
_entity_poly.entity_id
_entity_poly.type
_entity_poly.pdbx_seq_one_letter_code
_entity_poly.pdbx_strand_id
1 'polypeptide(L)'
;KSEWHAPVNVKEGGERLTDEVILKGLVERHFKHTGSERAKAILANWDSSRARFVKVFPTEYRRALGELWERSQGNKQAAAV
;
A
#
# COMPACT_ATOMS: atom_id res chain seq x y z
N LYS A 1 12.06 -2.97 -10.83
CA LYS A 1 10.70 -3.47 -10.52
C LYS A 1 10.50 -3.30 -9.03
N SER A 2 9.69 -2.33 -8.63
CA SER A 2 9.55 -1.88 -7.24
C SER A 2 8.61 -2.82 -6.49
N GLU A 3 9.14 -3.93 -5.98
CA GLU A 3 8.40 -4.87 -5.11
C GLU A 3 8.34 -4.35 -3.66
N TRP A 4 7.83 -3.14 -3.47
CA TRP A 4 7.62 -2.56 -2.15
C TRP A 4 6.16 -2.25 -1.96
N HIS A 5 5.43 -3.27 -1.49
CA HIS A 5 4.08 -3.09 -0.96
C HIS A 5 3.92 -3.87 0.34
N ALA A 6 3.54 -3.16 1.40
CA ALA A 6 3.05 -3.72 2.64
C ALA A 6 1.59 -3.27 2.82
N PRO A 7 0.68 -4.15 3.25
CA PRO A 7 -0.72 -3.80 3.43
C PRO A 7 -0.92 -2.97 4.70
N VAL A 8 -2.15 -2.49 4.82
CA VAL A 8 -2.74 -1.94 6.04
C VAL A 8 -2.51 -2.93 7.20
N ASN A 9 -1.99 -2.42 8.33
CA ASN A 9 -1.49 -3.13 9.53
C ASN A 9 -0.14 -3.86 9.42
N VAL A 10 0.94 -3.06 9.45
CA VAL A 10 2.32 -3.50 9.75
C VAL A 10 2.42 -4.31 11.06
N LYS A 11 1.48 -4.12 11.99
CA LYS A 11 1.49 -4.74 13.32
C LYS A 11 0.99 -6.19 13.36
N GLU A 12 0.29 -6.68 12.33
CA GLU A 12 -0.45 -7.97 12.43
C GLU A 12 -0.10 -8.99 11.33
N GLY A 13 0.94 -8.75 10.53
CA GLY A 13 1.37 -9.72 9.51
C GLY A 13 0.42 -9.85 8.31
N GLY A 14 -0.23 -8.75 7.91
CA GLY A 14 -1.10 -8.75 6.73
C GLY A 14 -0.38 -9.15 5.43
N GLU A 15 -1.16 -9.65 4.46
CA GLU A 15 -0.69 -10.05 3.13
C GLU A 15 -0.18 -8.88 2.28
N ARG A 16 0.94 -9.05 1.58
CA ARG A 16 1.43 -8.03 0.64
C ARG A 16 0.52 -7.89 -0.57
N LEU A 17 -0.15 -6.75 -0.67
CA LEU A 17 -1.03 -6.39 -1.78
C LEU A 17 -0.37 -5.35 -2.65
N THR A 18 -0.64 -5.35 -3.96
CA THR A 18 -0.11 -4.31 -4.85
C THR A 18 -0.68 -2.92 -4.53
N ASP A 19 0.05 -1.85 -4.89
CA ASP A 19 -0.44 -0.46 -4.76
C ASP A 19 -1.85 -0.30 -5.35
N GLU A 20 -2.11 -0.94 -6.49
CA GLU A 20 -3.40 -0.89 -7.17
C GLU A 20 -4.53 -1.47 -6.32
N VAL A 21 -4.31 -2.66 -5.74
CA VAL A 21 -5.30 -3.31 -4.87
C VAL A 21 -5.57 -2.47 -3.64
N ILE A 22 -4.51 -1.93 -3.01
CA ILE A 22 -4.62 -1.06 -1.84
C ILE A 22 -5.42 0.20 -2.19
N LEU A 23 -5.06 0.87 -3.29
CA LEU A 23 -5.71 2.09 -3.74
C LEU A 23 -7.18 1.86 -4.05
N LYS A 24 -7.50 0.80 -4.82
CA LYS A 24 -8.89 0.48 -5.17
C LYS A 24 -9.71 0.20 -3.92
N GLY A 25 -9.20 -0.61 -2.99
CA GLY A 25 -9.87 -0.89 -1.72
C GLY A 25 -10.08 0.35 -0.85
N LEU A 26 -9.17 1.33 -0.87
CA LEU A 26 -9.36 2.61 -0.18
C LEU A 26 -10.49 3.43 -0.80
N VAL A 27 -10.57 3.49 -2.13
CA VAL A 27 -11.64 4.21 -2.85
C VAL A 27 -13.00 3.53 -2.63
N GLU A 28 -13.05 2.20 -2.65
CA GLU A 28 -14.26 1.41 -2.34
C GLU A 28 -14.75 1.65 -0.92
N ARG A 29 -13.86 1.61 0.08
CA ARG A 29 -14.20 1.94 1.46
C ARG A 29 -14.71 3.38 1.58
N HIS A 30 -14.06 4.33 0.93
CA HIS A 30 -14.50 5.73 0.94
C HIS A 30 -15.91 5.87 0.34
N PHE A 31 -16.21 5.23 -0.79
CA PHE A 31 -17.55 5.22 -1.36
C PHE A 31 -18.57 4.60 -0.39
N LYS A 32 -18.26 3.44 0.19
CA LYS A 32 -19.14 2.74 1.14
C LYS A 32 -19.49 3.61 2.35
N HIS A 33 -18.52 4.37 2.87
CA HIS A 33 -18.72 5.18 4.07
C HIS A 33 -19.32 6.57 3.82
N THR A 34 -19.22 7.10 2.59
CA THR A 34 -19.61 8.49 2.31
C THR A 34 -20.67 8.65 1.23
N GLY A 35 -20.91 7.63 0.41
CA GLY A 35 -21.77 7.75 -0.77
C GLY A 35 -21.21 8.67 -1.87
N SER A 36 -19.91 8.96 -1.87
CA SER A 36 -19.28 9.89 -2.82
C SER A 36 -19.51 9.51 -4.28
N GLU A 37 -20.30 10.30 -5.01
CA GLU A 37 -20.53 10.10 -6.46
C GLU A 37 -19.23 10.19 -7.28
N ARG A 38 -18.26 10.98 -6.80
CA ARG A 38 -16.92 11.02 -7.44
C ARG A 38 -16.18 9.69 -7.28
N ALA A 39 -16.25 9.08 -6.10
CA ALA A 39 -15.64 7.77 -5.87
C ALA A 39 -16.31 6.69 -6.73
N LYS A 40 -17.64 6.73 -6.83
CA LYS A 40 -18.41 5.87 -7.73
C LYS A 40 -17.99 6.02 -9.20
N ALA A 41 -17.82 7.25 -9.69
CA ALA A 41 -17.35 7.50 -11.05
C ALA A 41 -15.91 6.99 -11.29
N ILE A 42 -15.02 7.16 -10.30
CA ILE A 42 -13.65 6.60 -10.35
C ILE A 42 -13.69 5.07 -10.43
N LEU A 43 -14.52 4.42 -9.61
CA LEU A 43 -14.65 2.95 -9.60
C LEU A 43 -15.30 2.41 -10.88
N ALA A 44 -16.28 3.13 -11.44
CA ALA A 44 -16.96 2.74 -12.67
C ALA A 44 -16.02 2.77 -13.90
N ASN A 45 -15.05 3.68 -13.93
CA ASN A 45 -14.04 3.77 -14.99
C ASN A 45 -12.63 3.62 -14.41
N TRP A 46 -12.39 2.51 -13.71
CA TRP A 46 -11.16 2.28 -12.95
C TRP A 46 -9.90 2.30 -13.81
N ASP A 47 -9.88 1.57 -14.93
CA ASP A 47 -8.69 1.43 -15.77
C ASP A 47 -8.16 2.77 -16.30
N SER A 48 -9.08 3.65 -16.69
CA SER A 48 -8.71 5.00 -17.13
C SER A 48 -8.36 5.91 -15.96
N SER A 49 -9.02 5.73 -14.81
CA SER A 49 -8.88 6.62 -13.65
C SER A 49 -7.61 6.34 -12.85
N ARG A 50 -7.22 5.06 -12.72
CA ARG A 50 -6.01 4.65 -12.00
C ARG A 50 -4.74 5.28 -12.57
N ALA A 51 -4.69 5.49 -13.90
CA ALA A 51 -3.56 6.10 -14.59
C ALA A 51 -3.31 7.57 -14.19
N ARG A 52 -4.30 8.24 -13.57
CA ARG A 52 -4.19 9.64 -13.12
C ARG A 52 -3.74 9.76 -11.66
N PHE A 53 -3.56 8.66 -10.94
CA PHE A 53 -3.05 8.69 -9.57
C PHE A 53 -1.52 8.76 -9.56
N VAL A 54 -0.99 9.66 -8.74
CA VAL A 54 0.46 9.81 -8.52
C VAL A 54 0.81 9.19 -7.18
N LYS A 55 1.70 8.18 -7.19
CA LYS A 55 2.28 7.65 -5.97
C LYS A 55 3.33 8.61 -5.46
N VAL A 56 3.00 9.36 -4.40
CA VAL A 56 3.96 10.20 -3.69
C VAL A 56 4.63 9.37 -2.61
N PHE A 57 5.94 9.21 -2.72
CA PHE A 57 6.73 8.41 -1.77
C PHE A 57 8.01 9.15 -1.38
N PRO A 58 8.05 9.78 -0.18
CA PRO A 58 9.20 10.56 0.27
C PRO A 58 10.48 9.73 0.34
N THR A 59 11.62 10.34 -0.02
CA THR A 59 12.93 9.68 -0.02
C THR A 59 13.34 9.19 1.37
N GLU A 60 13.17 10.03 2.39
CA GLU A 60 13.50 9.65 3.78
C GLU A 60 12.61 8.52 4.31
N TYR A 61 11.35 8.49 3.87
CA TYR A 61 10.44 7.39 4.24
C TYR A 61 10.87 6.06 3.60
N ARG A 62 11.39 6.11 2.37
CA ARG A 62 12.00 4.95 1.69
C ARG A 62 13.19 4.40 2.47
N ARG A 63 14.07 5.29 2.92
CA ARG A 63 15.25 4.93 3.70
C ARG A 63 14.85 4.28 5.03
N ALA A 64 13.96 4.92 5.79
CA ALA A 64 13.49 4.41 7.08
C ALA A 64 12.83 3.02 6.95
N LEU A 65 12.04 2.79 5.89
CA LEU A 65 11.45 1.48 5.63
C LEU A 65 12.50 0.42 5.28
N GLY A 66 13.56 0.79 4.55
CA GLY A 66 14.70 -0.09 4.29
C GLY A 66 15.42 -0.50 5.58
N GLU A 67 15.74 0.47 6.44
CA GLU A 67 16.40 0.21 7.72
C GLU A 67 15.55 -0.66 8.66
N LEU A 68 14.23 -0.43 8.71
CA LEU A 68 13.29 -1.27 9.46
C LEU A 68 13.21 -2.69 8.90
N TRP A 69 13.20 -2.84 7.58
CA TRP A 69 13.21 -4.13 6.90
C TRP A 69 14.49 -4.91 7.23
N GLU A 70 15.66 -4.30 7.07
CA GLU A 70 16.95 -4.92 7.39
C GLU A 70 17.05 -5.32 8.86
N ARG A 71 16.63 -4.44 9.78
CA ARG A 71 16.57 -4.76 11.22
C ARG A 71 15.66 -5.95 11.50
N SER A 72 14.52 -6.06 10.81
CA SER A 72 13.60 -7.20 10.97
C SER A 72 14.16 -8.52 10.41
N GLN A 73 14.96 -8.47 9.35
CA GLN A 73 15.58 -9.67 8.75
C GLN A 73 16.83 -10.11 9.53
N GLY A 74 17.65 -9.17 10.04
CA GLY A 74 18.80 -9.48 10.88
C GLY A 74 18.41 -10.20 12.18
N ASN A 75 17.26 -9.85 12.76
CA ASN A 75 16.74 -10.53 13.95
C ASN A 75 16.21 -11.96 13.66
N LYS A 76 15.78 -12.24 12.42
CA LYS A 76 15.41 -13.60 11.99
C LYS A 76 16.62 -14.51 11.76
N GLN A 77 17.75 -13.95 11.31
CA GLN A 77 18.98 -14.71 11.07
C GLN A 77 19.69 -15.09 12.38
N ALA A 78 19.63 -14.23 13.41
CA ALA A 78 20.22 -14.49 14.73
C ALA A 78 19.43 -15.49 15.59
N ALA A 79 18.13 -15.68 15.33
CA ALA A 79 17.28 -16.64 16.05
C ALA A 79 17.24 -18.04 15.41
N ALA A 80 17.91 -18.23 14.27
CA ALA A 80 17.98 -19.49 13.52
C ALA A 80 19.37 -20.17 13.57
N VAL A 81 20.27 -19.66 14.42
CA VAL A 81 21.58 -20.24 14.77
C VAL A 81 21.52 -20.67 16.23
#